data_AF-W7AZX0-F1
#
_entry.id   AF-W7AZX0-F1
#
_cell.length_a   1.000
_cell.length_b   1.000
_cell.length_c   1.000
_cell.angle_alpha   90.00
_cell.angle_beta   90.00
_cell.angle_gamma   90.00
#
_symmetry.space_group_name_H-M   'P 1'
#
loop_
_entity.id
_entity.type
_entity.pdbx_description
1 polymer ?
#
loop_
_entity_poly.entity_id
_entity_poly.type
_entity_poly.pdbx_seq_one_letter_code
_entity_poly.pdbx_strand_id
1 'polypeptide(L)'
;MEDSYRKYDKNGWKGNVEGQTAGTKAGKTYRNGDEKLPSIDKNGEKIKYKEFDVNDKLPDSNRDSERFVKGSDGSIYYTDDHYKNFVKVK
;
A
#
# COMPACT_ATOMS: atom_id res chain seq x y z
N MET A 1 10.52 1.05 -5.70
CA MET A 1 9.98 1.60 -4.43
C MET A 1 9.91 3.14 -4.40
N GLU A 2 11.03 3.89 -4.41
CA GLU A 2 11.01 5.34 -4.16
C GLU A 2 10.20 6.16 -5.18
N ASP A 3 10.33 5.85 -6.47
CA ASP A 3 9.57 6.52 -7.53
C ASP A 3 8.05 6.35 -7.34
N SER A 4 7.60 5.11 -7.14
CA SER A 4 6.19 4.79 -6.88
C SER A 4 5.66 5.48 -5.63
N TYR A 5 6.45 5.51 -4.54
CA TYR A 5 6.09 6.25 -3.33
C TYR A 5 5.83 7.72 -3.64
N ARG A 6 6.76 8.39 -4.35
CA ARG A 6 6.62 9.82 -4.71
C ARG A 6 5.39 10.07 -5.58
N LYS A 7 5.09 9.19 -6.53
CA LYS A 7 3.88 9.31 -7.36
C LYS A 7 2.61 9.18 -6.53
N TYR A 8 2.52 8.19 -5.65
CA TYR A 8 1.35 8.02 -4.78
C TYR A 8 1.21 9.17 -3.78
N ASP A 9 2.30 9.61 -3.16
CA ASP A 9 2.31 10.73 -2.22
C ASP A 9 1.85 12.03 -2.89
N LYS A 10 2.36 12.33 -4.09
CA LYS A 10 1.92 13.47 -4.91
C LYS A 10 0.43 13.41 -5.26
N ASN A 11 -0.12 12.20 -5.48
CA ASN A 11 -1.55 12.01 -5.74
C ASN A 11 -2.39 11.84 -4.45
N GLY A 12 -1.79 12.01 -3.27
CA GLY A 12 -2.48 11.86 -1.99
C GLY A 12 -3.04 10.46 -1.76
N TRP A 13 -2.43 9.42 -2.34
CA TRP A 13 -2.81 8.02 -2.16
C TRP A 13 -4.26 7.71 -2.56
N LYS A 14 -4.77 8.39 -3.59
CA LYS A 14 -6.18 8.28 -4.04
C LYS A 14 -6.48 7.09 -4.94
N GLY A 15 -5.48 6.34 -5.38
CA GLY A 15 -5.64 5.20 -6.29
C GLY A 15 -4.47 5.11 -7.27
N ASN A 16 -4.73 4.51 -8.43
CA ASN A 16 -3.74 4.43 -9.50
C ASN A 16 -3.27 5.82 -9.95
N VAL A 17 -2.03 5.87 -10.45
CA VAL A 17 -1.39 7.09 -10.95
C VAL A 17 -1.11 6.96 -12.45
N GLU A 18 -0.89 8.09 -13.12
CA GLU A 18 -0.59 8.12 -14.55
C GLU A 18 0.66 7.30 -14.90
N GLY A 19 0.62 6.60 -16.03
CA GLY A 19 1.74 5.81 -16.55
C GLY A 19 1.81 4.37 -16.02
N GLN A 20 0.92 3.96 -15.11
CA GLN A 20 0.87 2.58 -14.64
C GLN A 20 0.33 1.63 -15.70
N THR A 21 0.86 0.41 -15.72
CA THR A 21 0.41 -0.63 -16.66
C THR A 21 -0.97 -1.17 -16.28
N ALA A 22 -1.68 -1.68 -17.29
CA ALA A 22 -2.97 -2.30 -17.10
C ALA A 22 -2.88 -3.48 -16.12
N GLY A 23 -3.66 -3.42 -15.04
CA GLY A 23 -3.72 -4.45 -14.01
C GLY A 23 -2.91 -4.15 -12.75
N THR A 24 -2.09 -3.11 -12.72
CA THR A 24 -1.55 -2.54 -11.47
C THR A 24 -2.71 -2.06 -10.59
N LYS A 25 -2.71 -2.43 -9.31
CA LYS A 25 -3.81 -2.14 -8.38
C LYS A 25 -3.38 -1.17 -7.30
N ALA A 26 -4.25 -0.21 -7.02
CA ALA A 26 -4.02 0.79 -5.99
C ALA A 26 -5.33 1.21 -5.32
N GLY A 27 -5.31 1.26 -3.98
CA GLY A 27 -6.41 1.81 -3.17
C GLY A 27 -7.45 0.78 -2.70
N LYS A 28 -7.22 -0.52 -2.92
CA LYS A 28 -8.08 -1.58 -2.38
C LYS A 28 -7.95 -1.64 -0.85
N THR A 29 -9.01 -2.00 -0.14
CA THR A 29 -8.95 -2.20 1.31
C THR A 29 -8.01 -3.35 1.67
N TYR A 30 -7.00 -3.05 2.50
CA TYR A 30 -6.23 -4.06 3.22
C TYR A 30 -6.90 -4.29 4.58
N ARG A 31 -7.26 -5.54 4.87
CA ARG A 31 -8.12 -5.85 6.03
C ARG A 31 -7.37 -5.90 7.36
N ASN A 32 -6.05 -6.10 7.34
CA ASN A 32 -5.24 -6.32 8.54
C ASN A 32 -5.83 -7.42 9.46
N GLY A 33 -6.31 -8.52 8.87
CA GLY A 33 -7.03 -9.57 9.61
C GLY A 33 -6.12 -10.44 10.49
N ASP A 34 -4.83 -10.43 10.20
CA ASP A 34 -3.74 -11.04 10.96
C ASP A 34 -3.09 -10.06 11.94
N GLU A 35 -3.62 -8.84 12.06
CA GLU A 35 -3.24 -7.82 13.05
C GLU A 35 -1.74 -7.47 13.10
N LYS A 36 -1.04 -7.60 11.97
CA LYS A 36 0.39 -7.25 11.86
C LYS A 36 0.66 -5.75 11.91
N LEU A 37 -0.33 -4.94 11.55
CA LEU A 37 -0.28 -3.48 11.68
C LEU A 37 -1.17 -3.04 12.85
N PRO A 38 -0.92 -1.87 13.47
CA PRO A 38 -1.79 -1.33 14.50
C PRO A 38 -3.24 -1.20 14.03
N SER A 39 -4.20 -1.63 14.85
CA SER A 39 -5.64 -1.54 14.51
C SER A 39 -6.30 -0.23 14.95
N ILE A 40 -5.68 0.49 15.89
CA ILE A 40 -6.19 1.69 16.53
C ILE A 40 -5.11 2.78 16.49
N ASP A 41 -5.50 4.02 16.22
CA ASP A 41 -4.59 5.16 16.21
C ASP A 41 -4.39 5.78 17.61
N LYS A 42 -3.58 6.85 17.66
CA LYS A 42 -3.27 7.56 18.91
C LYS A 42 -4.49 8.21 19.59
N ASN A 43 -5.59 8.41 18.87
CA ASN A 43 -6.82 9.00 19.37
C ASN A 43 -7.84 7.93 19.80
N GLY A 44 -7.53 6.64 19.62
CA GLY A 44 -8.46 5.55 19.90
C GLY A 44 -9.38 5.20 18.72
N GLU A 45 -9.14 5.75 17.52
CA GLU A 45 -9.96 5.49 16.34
C GLU A 45 -9.45 4.30 15.53
N LYS A 46 -10.38 3.55 14.90
CA LYS A 46 -10.00 2.40 14.06
C LYS A 46 -9.25 2.85 12.81
N ILE A 47 -8.05 2.29 12.61
CA ILE A 47 -7.25 2.56 11.41
C ILE A 47 -7.83 1.75 10.24
N LYS A 48 -8.12 2.46 9.14
CA LYS A 48 -8.52 1.86 7.86
C LYS A 48 -7.31 1.83 6.94
N TYR A 49 -7.00 0.66 6.40
CA TYR A 49 -5.85 0.48 5.53
C TYR A 49 -6.24 0.29 4.06
N LYS A 50 -5.41 0.82 3.18
CA LYS A 50 -5.46 0.56 1.73
C LYS A 50 -4.13 0.02 1.22
N GLU A 51 -4.17 -0.95 0.32
CA GLU A 51 -3.00 -1.53 -0.37
C GLU A 51 -2.75 -0.86 -1.73
N PHE A 52 -1.49 -0.74 -2.10
CA PHE A 52 -1.01 -0.19 -3.36
C PHE A 52 0.16 -1.03 -3.88
N ASP A 53 0.09 -1.48 -5.12
CA ASP A 53 1.22 -2.12 -5.79
C ASP A 53 2.41 -1.17 -5.85
N VAL A 54 3.60 -1.69 -5.55
CA VAL A 54 4.82 -0.89 -5.62
C VAL A 54 5.33 -0.83 -7.05
N ASN A 55 5.40 -1.97 -7.73
CA ASN A 55 5.83 -2.03 -9.12
C ASN A 55 4.63 -2.25 -10.04
N ASP A 56 4.81 -1.90 -11.31
CA ASP A 56 3.81 -2.12 -12.32
C ASP A 56 3.61 -3.60 -12.62
N LYS A 57 2.36 -4.00 -12.84
CA LYS A 57 2.05 -5.35 -13.27
C LYS A 57 2.58 -5.56 -14.69
N LEU A 58 3.50 -6.50 -14.85
CA LEU A 58 4.00 -6.86 -16.18
C LEU A 58 2.91 -7.59 -17.02
N PRO A 59 2.92 -7.43 -18.35
CA PRO A 59 2.12 -8.25 -19.26
C PRO A 59 2.37 -9.74 -19.02
N ASP A 60 1.32 -10.55 -19.14
CA ASP A 60 1.36 -12.02 -19.02
C ASP A 60 1.95 -12.57 -17.70
N SER A 61 2.11 -11.70 -16.70
CA SER A 61 2.62 -12.04 -15.37
C SER A 61 1.60 -11.71 -14.28
N ASN A 62 1.72 -12.39 -13.14
CA ASN A 62 1.00 -11.99 -11.93
C ASN A 62 1.60 -10.70 -11.34
N ARG A 63 0.83 -10.02 -10.47
CA ARG A 63 1.39 -8.95 -9.62
C ARG A 63 2.49 -9.55 -8.75
N ASP A 64 3.55 -8.79 -8.52
CA ASP A 64 4.61 -9.20 -7.60
C ASP A 64 4.12 -9.22 -6.14
N SER A 65 5.05 -9.38 -5.19
CA SER A 65 4.74 -9.42 -3.75
C SER A 65 4.81 -8.06 -3.06
N GLU A 66 5.27 -7.01 -3.74
CA GLU A 66 5.60 -5.73 -3.12
C GLU A 66 4.39 -4.81 -2.99
N ARG A 67 4.13 -4.32 -1.78
CA ARG A 67 2.97 -3.46 -1.49
C ARG A 67 3.33 -2.33 -0.56
N PHE A 68 2.76 -1.16 -0.82
CA PHE A 68 2.53 -0.17 0.22
C PHE A 68 1.18 -0.41 0.88
N VAL A 69 1.12 -0.21 2.19
CA VAL A 69 -0.12 -0.21 2.96
C VAL A 69 -0.23 1.14 3.68
N LYS A 70 -1.23 1.93 3.33
CA LYS A 70 -1.46 3.25 3.92
C LYS A 70 -2.62 3.22 4.91
N GLY A 71 -2.35 3.66 6.14
CA GLY A 71 -3.35 3.85 7.19
C GLY A 71 -4.04 5.20 7.10
N SER A 72 -5.30 5.25 7.56
CA SER A 72 -6.07 6.49 7.71
C SER A 72 -5.47 7.45 8.74
N ASP A 73 -4.64 6.94 9.65
CA ASP A 73 -3.84 7.71 10.61
C ASP A 73 -2.63 8.41 9.97
N GLY A 74 -2.41 8.21 8.67
CA GLY A 74 -1.31 8.79 7.91
C GLY A 74 -0.09 7.88 7.81
N SER A 75 -0.04 6.78 8.55
CA SER A 75 1.05 5.81 8.50
C SER A 75 1.19 5.18 7.12
N ILE A 76 2.42 4.78 6.76
CA ILE A 76 2.69 4.02 5.55
C ILE A 76 3.66 2.89 5.90
N TYR A 77 3.30 1.69 5.48
CA TYR A 77 4.11 0.49 5.60
C TYR A 77 4.45 -0.04 4.21
N TYR A 78 5.58 -0.73 4.12
CA TYR A 78 6.03 -1.45 2.94
C TYR A 78 6.23 -2.93 3.29
N THR A 79 5.90 -3.80 2.36
CA THR A 79 6.18 -5.24 2.40
C THR A 79 6.72 -5.66 1.04
N ASP A 80 7.73 -6.53 1.03
CA ASP A 80 8.30 -7.16 -0.16
C ASP A 80 7.95 -8.66 -0.26
N ASP A 81 7.28 -9.20 0.75
CA ASP A 81 7.05 -10.63 0.96
C ASP A 81 5.56 -10.98 1.04
N HIS A 82 4.72 -10.14 0.41
CA HIS A 82 3.28 -10.30 0.30
C HIS A 82 2.60 -10.34 1.68
N TYR A 83 2.81 -9.26 2.46
CA TYR A 83 2.22 -9.01 3.78
C TYR A 83 2.74 -9.94 4.89
N LYS A 84 3.89 -10.61 4.71
CA LYS A 84 4.46 -11.44 5.78
C LYS A 84 5.16 -10.58 6.82
N ASN A 85 5.98 -9.63 6.38
CA ASN A 85 6.67 -8.64 7.20
C ASN A 85 6.42 -7.23 6.68
N PHE A 86 6.56 -6.24 7.57
CA PHE A 86 6.37 -4.84 7.24
C PHE A 86 7.50 -3.97 7.75
N VAL A 87 7.91 -3.00 6.94
CA VAL A 87 8.76 -1.89 7.33
C VAL A 87 7.92 -0.62 7.33
N LYS A 88 7.92 0.11 8.45
CA LYS A 88 7.26 1.42 8.51
C LYS A 88 8.13 2.45 7.77
N VAL A 89 7.53 3.18 6.83
CA VAL A 89 8.22 4.19 6.03
C VAL A 89 7.78 5.62 6.37
N LYS A 90 6.60 5.78 6.98
CA LYS A 90 6.08 7.06 7.49
C LYS A 90 5.15 6.83 8.67
#